data_AF-A0A816J6F8-F1
#
_entry.id   AF-A0A816J6F8-F1
#
_cell.length_a   1.000
_cell.length_b   1.000
_cell.length_c   1.000
_cell.angle_alpha   90.00
_cell.angle_beta   90.00
_cell.angle_gamma   90.00
#
_symmetry.space_group_name_H-M   'P 1'
#
loop_
_entity.id
_entity.type
_entity.pdbx_description
1 polymer ?
#
loop_
_entity_poly.entity_id
_entity_poly.type
_entity_poly.pdbx_seq_one_letter_code
_entity_poly.pdbx_strand_id
1 'polypeptide(L)'
;MLLLIFLTISVVATSASPWIPMDGNNPASYCLSWRLAIETNNVRAWRTVPLQCMRYVEAYMLAGQYDRDVELIGEQVRVYLNEIVLPGDGMDAWILDVDDTCLSNVYYYRLKRYGCDPYDPTGFRTWAMKGESPAIQPVLELFNDLIEIGFKVFLVTGRDEETLRQATVENLHNQGFTGYERLIMRTAENKKQSAATYKTTIRKQLMEENYRIWGNVGDQWSDIQGEYSGNRTFKIPNPMYFVP
;
A
#
# COMPACT_ATOMS: atom_id res chain seq x y z
N MET A 1 -7.76 60.61 -35.42
CA MET A 1 -7.87 59.18 -35.79
C MET A 1 -7.22 58.39 -34.66
N LEU A 2 -7.98 58.07 -33.62
CA LEU A 2 -7.49 57.36 -32.42
C LEU A 2 -7.90 55.89 -32.55
N LEU A 3 -6.92 54.98 -32.59
CA LEU A 3 -7.17 53.54 -32.64
C LEU A 3 -7.28 53.01 -31.21
N LEU A 4 -8.47 52.55 -30.80
CA LEU A 4 -8.69 51.82 -29.55
C LEU A 4 -8.49 50.32 -29.80
N ILE A 5 -7.44 49.74 -29.21
CA ILE A 5 -7.17 48.30 -29.24
C ILE A 5 -7.92 47.68 -28.04
N PHE A 6 -8.94 46.86 -28.32
CA PHE A 6 -9.60 46.04 -27.31
C PHE A 6 -8.78 44.76 -27.09
N LEU A 7 -8.20 44.62 -25.89
CA LEU A 7 -7.55 43.40 -25.44
C LEU A 7 -8.62 42.44 -24.87
N THR A 8 -8.92 41.36 -25.59
CA THR A 8 -9.84 40.32 -25.11
C THR A 8 -9.07 39.30 -24.27
N ILE A 9 -9.23 39.36 -22.95
CA ILE A 9 -8.72 38.33 -22.03
C ILE A 9 -9.66 37.13 -22.10
N SER A 10 -9.23 36.08 -22.79
CA SER A 10 -9.93 34.80 -22.80
C SER A 10 -9.59 34.02 -21.53
N VAL A 11 -10.48 34.05 -20.54
CA VAL A 11 -10.39 33.17 -19.37
C VAL A 11 -10.93 31.81 -19.77
N VAL A 12 -10.03 30.88 -20.11
CA VAL A 12 -10.39 29.47 -20.24
C VAL A 12 -10.50 28.90 -18.83
N ALA A 13 -11.70 28.94 -18.26
CA ALA A 13 -12.02 28.18 -17.06
C ALA A 13 -12.18 26.70 -17.45
N THR A 14 -11.14 25.89 -17.21
CA THR A 14 -11.28 24.43 -17.27
C THR A 14 -11.98 23.95 -16.01
N SER A 15 -13.30 24.12 -15.93
CA SER A 15 -14.13 23.33 -15.02
C SER A 15 -14.30 21.94 -15.61
N ALA A 16 -13.34 21.06 -15.36
CA ALA A 16 -13.56 19.63 -15.54
C ALA A 16 -14.58 19.20 -14.49
N SER A 17 -15.86 19.22 -14.90
CA SER A 17 -16.94 18.55 -14.17
C SER A 17 -16.55 17.09 -13.98
N PRO A 18 -16.61 16.53 -12.75
CA PRO A 18 -16.43 15.09 -12.60
C PRO A 18 -17.57 14.41 -13.34
N TRP A 19 -17.21 13.68 -14.41
CA TRP A 19 -18.13 12.79 -15.10
C TRP A 19 -18.71 11.82 -14.07
N ILE A 20 -19.99 11.99 -13.75
CA ILE A 20 -20.78 11.00 -13.03
C ILE A 20 -21.38 10.10 -14.11
N PRO A 21 -20.94 8.84 -14.26
CA PRO A 21 -21.63 7.91 -15.14
C PRO A 21 -23.06 7.73 -14.64
N MET A 22 -24.01 8.15 -15.46
CA MET A 22 -25.40 7.72 -15.33
C MET A 22 -25.46 6.23 -15.71
N ASP A 23 -25.29 5.37 -14.71
CA ASP A 23 -25.86 4.03 -14.75
C ASP A 23 -26.96 3.96 -13.70
N GLY A 24 -28.11 3.42 -14.12
CA GLY A 24 -29.31 3.30 -13.31
C GLY A 24 -29.07 2.57 -11.98
N ASN A 25 -28.94 3.37 -10.92
CA ASN A 25 -29.51 3.15 -9.59
C ASN A 25 -29.18 1.86 -8.81
N ASN A 26 -28.06 1.18 -9.09
CA ASN A 26 -27.51 0.22 -8.13
C ASN A 26 -26.20 0.76 -7.52
N PRO A 27 -26.24 1.37 -6.31
CA PRO A 27 -25.04 1.79 -5.61
C PRO A 27 -23.97 0.68 -5.50
N ALA A 28 -24.37 -0.60 -5.47
CA ALA A 28 -23.44 -1.71 -5.44
C ALA A 28 -22.63 -1.87 -6.74
N SER A 29 -23.21 -1.59 -7.92
CA SER A 29 -22.49 -1.72 -9.20
C SER A 29 -21.43 -0.64 -9.37
N TYR A 30 -21.71 0.59 -8.94
CA TYR A 30 -20.72 1.67 -8.93
C TYR A 30 -19.53 1.33 -8.03
N CYS A 31 -19.77 0.81 -6.82
CA CYS A 31 -18.70 0.57 -5.86
C CYS A 31 -17.75 -0.56 -6.26
N LEU A 32 -18.26 -1.58 -6.97
CA LEU A 32 -17.44 -2.59 -7.64
C LEU A 32 -16.49 -1.94 -8.66
N SER A 33 -17.03 -1.12 -9.56
CA SER A 33 -16.25 -0.41 -10.58
C SER A 33 -15.26 0.58 -9.97
N TRP A 34 -15.66 1.30 -8.93
CA TRP A 34 -14.80 2.22 -8.21
C TRP A 34 -13.62 1.49 -7.55
N ARG A 35 -13.85 0.37 -6.86
CA ARG A 35 -12.77 -0.46 -6.29
C ARG A 35 -11.81 -0.91 -7.38
N LEU A 36 -12.33 -1.48 -8.48
CA LEU A 36 -11.47 -1.89 -9.60
C LEU A 36 -10.63 -0.71 -10.12
N ALA A 37 -11.23 0.46 -10.27
CA ALA A 37 -10.54 1.64 -10.80
C ALA A 37 -9.45 2.18 -9.87
N ILE A 38 -9.60 2.11 -8.54
CA ILE A 38 -8.52 2.47 -7.61
C ILE A 38 -7.43 1.41 -7.57
N GLU A 39 -7.78 0.12 -7.58
CA GLU A 39 -6.80 -0.97 -7.54
C GLU A 39 -5.95 -1.01 -8.80
N THR A 40 -6.54 -0.66 -9.96
CA THR A 40 -5.83 -0.55 -11.25
C THR A 40 -5.17 0.82 -11.48
N ASN A 41 -5.12 1.69 -10.45
CA ASN A 41 -4.49 3.01 -10.50
C ASN A 41 -5.09 3.98 -11.54
N ASN A 42 -6.35 3.80 -11.93
CA ASN A 42 -7.08 4.69 -12.84
C ASN A 42 -7.72 5.87 -12.09
N VAL A 43 -8.19 5.63 -10.87
CA VAL A 43 -8.63 6.68 -9.94
C VAL A 43 -7.52 6.91 -8.91
N ARG A 44 -6.85 8.06 -9.00
CA ARG A 44 -5.69 8.44 -8.18
C ARG A 44 -6.01 9.59 -7.24
N ALA A 45 -5.22 9.73 -6.19
CA ALA A 45 -5.28 10.86 -5.25
C ALA A 45 -6.70 11.11 -4.68
N TRP A 46 -7.48 10.03 -4.52
CA TRP A 46 -8.77 10.10 -3.84
C TRP A 46 -8.54 10.28 -2.34
N ARG A 47 -9.40 11.07 -1.68
CA ARG A 47 -9.18 11.50 -0.29
C ARG A 47 -9.85 10.61 0.74
N THR A 48 -11.04 10.13 0.40
CA THR A 48 -11.86 9.24 1.22
C THR A 48 -12.65 8.31 0.32
N VAL A 49 -13.05 7.17 0.86
CA VAL A 49 -14.00 6.26 0.22
C VAL A 49 -15.32 7.01 -0.01
N PRO A 50 -15.92 6.97 -1.22
CA PRO A 50 -17.23 7.55 -1.47
C PRO A 50 -18.25 7.04 -0.45
N LEU A 51 -19.03 7.93 0.17
CA LEU A 51 -19.92 7.55 1.27
C LEU A 51 -20.92 6.45 0.88
N GLN A 52 -21.37 6.44 -0.38
CA GLN A 52 -22.25 5.41 -0.93
C GLN A 52 -21.60 4.01 -0.98
N CYS A 53 -20.27 3.93 -0.93
CA CYS A 53 -19.50 2.70 -0.96
C CYS A 53 -19.06 2.18 0.40
N MET A 54 -19.41 2.86 1.50
CA MET A 54 -19.04 2.43 2.86
C MET A 54 -19.38 0.95 3.12
N ARG A 55 -20.64 0.57 2.92
CA ARG A 55 -21.11 -0.81 3.15
C ARG A 55 -20.48 -1.81 2.19
N TYR A 56 -20.16 -1.37 0.97
CA TYR A 56 -19.47 -2.21 0.00
C TYR A 56 -18.04 -2.50 0.46
N VAL A 57 -17.29 -1.49 0.88
CA VAL A 57 -15.92 -1.65 1.39
C VAL A 57 -15.91 -2.49 2.67
N GLU A 58 -16.83 -2.23 3.60
CA GLU A 58 -17.02 -3.08 4.78
C GLU A 58 -17.22 -4.56 4.41
N ALA A 59 -18.18 -4.84 3.52
CA ALA A 59 -18.47 -6.20 3.10
C ALA A 59 -17.28 -6.84 2.37
N TYR A 60 -16.57 -6.08 1.52
CA TYR A 60 -15.39 -6.57 0.83
C TYR A 60 -14.28 -6.98 1.81
N MET A 61 -13.99 -6.14 2.81
CA MET A 61 -12.95 -6.38 3.81
C MET A 61 -13.30 -7.49 4.80
N LEU A 62 -14.58 -7.72 5.09
CA LEU A 62 -15.01 -8.64 6.18
C LEU A 62 -15.71 -9.92 5.72
N ALA A 63 -16.26 -9.98 4.50
CA ALA A 63 -17.02 -11.13 4.01
C ALA A 63 -16.17 -12.11 3.17
N GLY A 64 -14.84 -12.03 3.29
CA GLY A 64 -13.88 -12.99 2.73
C GLY A 64 -13.49 -12.79 1.26
N GLN A 65 -14.03 -11.79 0.55
CA GLN A 65 -13.54 -11.51 -0.81
C GLN A 65 -12.14 -10.91 -0.78
N TYR A 66 -11.84 -10.03 0.18
CA TYR A 66 -10.49 -9.53 0.41
C TYR A 66 -9.49 -10.67 0.60
N ASP A 67 -9.79 -11.63 1.49
CA ASP A 67 -8.90 -12.76 1.76
C ASP A 67 -8.62 -13.60 0.50
N ARG A 68 -9.66 -13.90 -0.29
CA ARG A 68 -9.51 -14.61 -1.58
C ARG A 68 -8.67 -13.84 -2.59
N ASP A 69 -8.86 -12.53 -2.69
CA ASP A 69 -8.08 -11.69 -3.61
C ASP A 69 -6.60 -11.68 -3.18
N VAL A 70 -6.29 -11.56 -1.88
CA VAL A 70 -4.92 -11.60 -1.35
C VAL A 70 -4.30 -12.99 -1.50
N GLU A 71 -5.04 -14.06 -1.21
CA GLU A 71 -4.59 -15.45 -1.35
C GLU A 71 -4.20 -15.76 -2.80
N LEU A 72 -5.04 -15.39 -3.77
CA LEU A 72 -4.73 -15.55 -5.19
C LEU A 72 -3.43 -14.83 -5.59
N ILE A 73 -3.20 -13.62 -5.06
CA ILE A 73 -1.95 -12.89 -5.32
C ILE A 73 -0.76 -13.60 -4.69
N GLY A 74 -0.90 -14.11 -3.46
CA GLY A 74 0.10 -14.96 -2.79
C GLY A 74 0.44 -16.21 -3.60
N GLU A 75 -0.56 -16.87 -4.21
CA GLU A 75 -0.33 -17.98 -5.14
C GLU A 75 0.49 -17.55 -6.37
N GLN A 76 0.20 -16.38 -6.95
CA GLN A 76 1.00 -15.86 -8.07
C GLN A 76 2.44 -15.54 -7.66
N VAL A 77 2.67 -15.15 -6.40
CA VAL A 77 4.02 -15.01 -5.86
C VAL A 77 4.70 -16.37 -5.79
N ARG A 78 4.04 -17.41 -5.24
CA ARG A 78 4.60 -18.77 -5.16
C ARG A 78 4.92 -19.38 -6.53
N VAL A 79 4.07 -19.15 -7.52
CA VAL A 79 4.33 -19.55 -8.91
C VAL A 79 5.63 -18.91 -9.42
N TYR A 80 5.83 -17.62 -9.16
CA TYR A 80 7.06 -16.92 -9.53
C TYR A 80 8.28 -17.42 -8.76
N LEU A 81 8.13 -17.75 -7.47
CA LEU A 81 9.22 -18.30 -6.66
C LEU A 81 9.78 -19.60 -7.24
N ASN A 82 8.94 -20.45 -7.85
CA ASN A 82 9.37 -21.69 -8.51
C ASN A 82 10.27 -21.46 -9.74
N GLU A 83 10.30 -20.24 -10.28
CA GLU A 83 11.14 -19.88 -11.43
C GLU A 83 12.52 -19.37 -10.99
N ILE A 84 12.76 -19.18 -9.70
CA ILE A 84 13.97 -18.57 -9.15
C ILE A 84 14.91 -19.65 -8.60
N VAL A 85 16.18 -19.58 -9.00
CA VAL A 85 17.27 -20.38 -8.42
C VAL A 85 18.21 -19.45 -7.68
N LEU A 86 18.31 -19.61 -6.35
CA LEU A 86 19.18 -18.77 -5.53
C LEU A 86 20.65 -19.18 -5.69
N PRO A 87 21.57 -18.23 -5.97
CA PRO A 87 23.02 -18.50 -5.97
C PRO A 87 23.58 -18.94 -4.62
N GLY A 88 22.89 -18.67 -3.51
CA GLY A 88 23.33 -19.05 -2.17
C GLY A 88 24.42 -18.16 -1.55
N ASP A 89 24.69 -16.99 -2.13
CA ASP A 89 25.63 -15.99 -1.60
C ASP A 89 25.01 -15.09 -0.50
N GLY A 90 23.73 -15.29 -0.18
CA GLY A 90 22.99 -14.54 0.84
C GLY A 90 22.50 -13.16 0.40
N MET A 91 22.57 -12.83 -0.89
CA MET A 91 22.24 -11.49 -1.40
C MET A 91 20.88 -11.41 -2.11
N ASP A 92 20.09 -12.48 -2.14
CA ASP A 92 18.75 -12.47 -2.73
C ASP A 92 17.71 -11.93 -1.76
N ALA A 93 17.03 -10.87 -2.16
CA ALA A 93 16.16 -10.09 -1.31
C ALA A 93 14.71 -10.08 -1.77
N TRP A 94 13.83 -9.93 -0.79
CA TRP A 94 12.41 -9.68 -0.99
C TRP A 94 11.96 -8.51 -0.12
N ILE A 95 11.05 -7.68 -0.62
CA ILE A 95 10.54 -6.51 0.11
C ILE A 95 9.06 -6.68 0.38
N LEU A 96 8.65 -6.42 1.62
CA LEU A 96 7.26 -6.31 2.02
C LEU A 96 7.01 -4.93 2.66
N ASP A 97 5.91 -4.28 2.30
CA ASP A 97 5.35 -3.23 3.15
C ASP A 97 4.79 -3.82 4.47
N VAL A 98 4.48 -2.97 5.46
CA VAL A 98 3.94 -3.39 6.76
C VAL A 98 2.44 -3.10 6.89
N ASP A 99 1.96 -1.88 6.64
CA ASP A 99 0.61 -1.47 7.02
C ASP A 99 -0.40 -1.86 5.95
N ASP A 100 -1.37 -2.71 6.31
CA ASP A 100 -2.28 -3.40 5.40
C ASP A 100 -1.57 -4.25 4.32
N THR A 101 -0.31 -4.59 4.58
CA THR A 101 0.46 -5.64 3.89
C THR A 101 0.81 -6.80 4.82
N CYS A 102 1.65 -6.58 5.83
CA CYS A 102 1.91 -7.59 6.86
C CYS A 102 0.86 -7.53 7.97
N LEU A 103 0.49 -6.32 8.42
CA LEU A 103 -0.38 -6.07 9.55
C LEU A 103 -1.65 -5.33 9.10
N SER A 104 -2.83 -5.92 9.31
CA SER A 104 -4.09 -5.28 8.94
C SER A 104 -4.48 -4.18 9.91
N ASN A 105 -4.84 -3.01 9.39
CA ASN A 105 -5.40 -1.90 10.16
C ASN A 105 -6.93 -1.81 10.01
N VAL A 106 -7.60 -2.88 9.57
CA VAL A 106 -9.06 -2.92 9.38
C VAL A 106 -9.84 -2.49 10.63
N TYR A 107 -9.34 -2.80 11.84
CA TYR A 107 -9.97 -2.39 13.09
C TYR A 107 -9.87 -0.88 13.36
N TYR A 108 -8.76 -0.24 12.99
CA TYR A 108 -8.68 1.22 12.99
C TYR A 108 -9.65 1.81 11.97
N TYR A 109 -9.65 1.28 10.75
CA TYR A 109 -10.50 1.80 9.68
C TYR A 109 -12.00 1.56 9.91
N ARG A 110 -12.39 0.55 10.69
CA ARG A 110 -13.77 0.39 11.18
C ARG A 110 -14.25 1.63 11.95
N LEU A 111 -13.39 2.23 12.77
CA LEU A 111 -13.67 3.48 13.50
C LEU A 111 -13.69 4.72 12.59
N LYS A 112 -13.16 4.59 11.36
CA LYS A 112 -13.13 5.63 10.32
C LYS A 112 -14.08 5.32 9.17
N ARG A 113 -15.12 4.53 9.44
CA ARG A 113 -16.15 4.11 8.46
C ARG A 113 -15.52 3.53 7.18
N TYR A 114 -14.53 2.66 7.36
CA TYR A 114 -13.73 2.01 6.33
C TYR A 114 -13.11 2.97 5.30
N GLY A 115 -12.69 4.16 5.76
CA GLY A 115 -12.04 5.17 4.93
C GLY A 115 -12.96 6.27 4.41
N CYS A 116 -14.25 6.26 4.78
CA CYS A 116 -15.14 7.39 4.49
C CYS A 116 -14.80 8.64 5.32
N ASP A 117 -14.18 8.47 6.49
CA ASP A 117 -13.64 9.58 7.27
C ASP A 117 -12.24 9.98 6.80
N PRO A 118 -11.89 11.29 6.84
CA PRO A 118 -10.53 11.72 6.55
C PRO A 118 -9.49 11.05 7.44
N TYR A 119 -8.30 10.84 6.88
CA TYR A 119 -7.16 10.31 7.63
C TYR A 119 -6.82 11.20 8.83
N ASP A 120 -6.62 10.56 9.97
CA ASP A 120 -6.33 11.20 11.25
C ASP A 120 -4.96 10.69 11.74
N PRO A 121 -3.86 11.43 11.45
CA PRO A 121 -2.51 10.99 11.77
C PRO A 121 -2.29 10.75 13.27
N THR A 122 -2.90 11.57 14.13
CA THR A 122 -2.79 11.43 15.59
C THR A 122 -3.55 10.20 16.08
N GLY A 123 -4.76 9.99 15.55
CA GLY A 123 -5.55 8.80 15.84
C GLY A 123 -4.87 7.52 15.37
N PHE A 124 -4.30 7.52 14.16
CA PHE A 124 -3.57 6.36 13.64
C PHE A 124 -2.31 6.07 14.45
N ARG A 125 -1.54 7.10 14.81
CA ARG A 125 -0.39 6.94 15.69
C ARG A 125 -0.78 6.33 17.04
N THR A 126 -1.86 6.80 17.63
CA THR A 126 -2.41 6.23 18.89
C THR A 126 -2.81 4.76 18.72
N TRP A 127 -3.39 4.40 17.57
CA TRP A 127 -3.70 3.01 17.25
C TRP A 127 -2.45 2.15 17.08
N ALA A 128 -1.51 2.58 16.24
CA ALA A 128 -0.28 1.84 15.95
C ALA A 128 0.59 1.63 17.21
N MET A 129 0.57 2.59 18.15
CA MET A 129 1.24 2.47 19.44
C MET A 129 0.71 1.33 20.32
N LYS A 130 -0.51 0.84 20.09
CA LYS A 130 -1.05 -0.31 20.82
C LYS A 130 -0.36 -1.62 20.43
N GLY A 131 0.13 -1.72 19.19
CA GLY A 131 0.79 -2.94 18.70
C GLY A 131 -0.15 -4.15 18.59
N GLU A 132 -1.43 -3.92 18.29
CA GLU A 132 -2.50 -4.93 18.27
C GLU A 132 -3.04 -5.24 16.86
N SER A 133 -2.41 -4.72 15.80
CA SER A 133 -2.87 -4.99 14.42
C SER A 133 -2.63 -6.48 14.09
N PRO A 134 -3.65 -7.24 13.64
CA PRO A 134 -3.48 -8.66 13.32
C PRO A 134 -2.66 -8.86 12.03
N ALA A 135 -2.04 -10.03 11.86
CA ALA A 135 -1.46 -10.42 10.58
C ALA A 135 -2.51 -10.49 9.46
N ILE A 136 -2.10 -10.15 8.24
CA ILE A 136 -2.79 -10.59 7.03
C ILE A 136 -2.29 -12.00 6.73
N GLN A 137 -3.12 -12.99 7.05
CA GLN A 137 -2.70 -14.39 7.12
C GLN A 137 -2.02 -14.92 5.84
N PRO A 138 -2.54 -14.69 4.61
CA PRO A 138 -1.85 -15.15 3.41
C PRO A 138 -0.47 -14.51 3.19
N VAL A 139 -0.25 -13.28 3.69
CA VAL A 139 1.05 -12.60 3.60
C VAL A 139 2.03 -13.15 4.65
N LEU A 140 1.55 -13.53 5.83
CA LEU A 140 2.37 -14.23 6.83
C LEU A 140 2.86 -15.58 6.32
N GLU A 141 2.00 -16.34 5.64
CA GLU A 141 2.38 -17.60 5.01
C GLU A 141 3.43 -17.39 3.92
N LEU A 142 3.22 -16.41 3.03
CA LEU A 142 4.23 -16.02 2.04
C LEU A 142 5.55 -15.61 2.70
N PHE A 143 5.50 -14.84 3.78
CA PHE A 143 6.70 -14.44 4.52
C PHE A 143 7.48 -15.66 5.01
N ASN A 144 6.79 -16.65 5.60
CA ASN A 144 7.43 -17.88 6.07
C ASN A 144 8.04 -18.67 4.92
N ASP A 145 7.34 -18.80 3.78
CA ASP A 145 7.87 -19.45 2.58
C ASP A 145 9.17 -18.77 2.11
N LEU A 146 9.21 -17.43 2.08
CA LEU A 146 10.39 -16.65 1.69
C LEU A 146 11.58 -16.90 2.63
N ILE A 147 11.34 -16.94 3.94
CA ILE A 147 12.36 -17.23 4.95
C ILE A 147 12.89 -18.65 4.79
N GLU A 148 12.00 -19.65 4.61
CA GLU A 148 12.37 -21.05 4.44
C GLU A 148 13.22 -21.29 3.18
N ILE A 149 12.89 -20.61 2.08
CA ILE A 149 13.65 -20.69 0.83
C ILE A 149 15.04 -20.02 0.97
N GLY A 150 15.20 -19.10 1.93
CA GLY A 150 16.47 -18.43 2.23
C GLY A 150 16.59 -17.01 1.67
N PHE A 151 15.48 -16.36 1.31
CA PHE A 151 15.49 -14.95 0.95
C PHE A 151 15.78 -14.05 2.15
N LYS A 152 16.48 -12.94 1.88
CA LYS A 152 16.61 -11.82 2.80
C LYS A 152 15.39 -10.92 2.72
N VAL A 153 14.46 -11.08 3.65
CA VAL A 153 13.22 -10.29 3.67
C VAL A 153 13.44 -8.95 4.36
N PHE A 154 13.18 -7.85 3.65
CA PHE A 154 13.19 -6.49 4.17
C PHE A 154 11.77 -5.99 4.35
N LEU A 155 11.47 -5.45 5.54
CA LEU A 155 10.20 -4.79 5.82
C LEU A 155 10.41 -3.27 5.70
N VAL A 156 9.67 -2.61 4.81
CA VAL A 156 9.82 -1.16 4.55
C VAL A 156 8.50 -0.45 4.78
N THR A 157 8.41 0.36 5.83
CA THR A 157 7.15 0.98 6.28
C THR A 157 7.18 2.50 6.27
N GLY A 158 6.00 3.11 6.08
CA GLY A 158 5.76 4.53 6.31
C GLY A 158 5.68 4.93 7.78
N ARG A 159 5.71 3.99 8.73
CA ARG A 159 5.70 4.31 10.17
C ARG A 159 6.96 5.08 10.58
N ASP A 160 6.77 6.02 11.49
CA ASP A 160 7.82 6.86 12.07
C ASP A 160 8.66 6.05 13.07
N GLU A 161 9.96 6.00 12.84
CA GLU A 161 10.91 5.21 13.61
C GLU A 161 11.00 5.68 15.07
N GLU A 162 11.19 6.98 15.27
CA GLU A 162 11.37 7.57 16.60
C GLU A 162 10.21 7.21 17.53
N THR A 163 9.00 7.17 16.98
CA THR A 163 7.79 7.08 17.80
C THR A 163 7.08 5.74 17.75
N LEU A 164 7.29 4.91 16.72
CA LEU A 164 6.56 3.65 16.53
C LEU A 164 7.46 2.40 16.46
N ARG A 165 8.79 2.52 16.55
CA ARG A 165 9.71 1.37 16.40
C ARG A 165 9.36 0.22 17.33
N GLN A 166 9.31 0.47 18.63
CA GLN A 166 9.07 -0.57 19.62
C GLN A 166 7.73 -1.28 19.39
N ALA A 167 6.63 -0.52 19.33
CA ALA A 167 5.30 -1.08 19.11
C ALA A 167 5.20 -1.87 17.79
N THR A 168 5.87 -1.42 16.73
CA THR A 168 5.87 -2.11 15.43
C THR A 168 6.63 -3.43 15.49
N VAL A 169 7.82 -3.44 16.11
CA VAL A 169 8.61 -4.67 16.28
C VAL A 169 7.87 -5.69 17.13
N GLU A 170 7.30 -5.26 18.27
CA GLU A 170 6.53 -6.14 19.15
C GLU A 170 5.29 -6.69 18.45
N ASN A 171 4.57 -5.84 17.69
CA ASN A 171 3.41 -6.28 16.93
C ASN A 171 3.79 -7.31 15.86
N LEU A 172 4.83 -7.05 15.04
CA LEU A 172 5.30 -7.98 14.01
C LEU A 172 5.69 -9.33 14.62
N HIS A 173 6.48 -9.30 15.70
CA HIS A 173 6.88 -10.49 16.44
C HIS A 173 5.68 -11.28 16.97
N ASN A 174 4.73 -10.61 17.62
CA ASN A 174 3.54 -11.24 18.19
C ASN A 174 2.60 -11.83 17.13
N GLN A 175 2.65 -11.30 15.91
CA GLN A 175 1.90 -11.80 14.76
C GLN A 175 2.67 -12.84 13.93
N GLY A 176 3.88 -13.24 14.36
CA GLY A 176 4.64 -14.32 13.73
C GLY A 176 5.64 -13.89 12.64
N PHE A 177 5.78 -12.59 12.36
CA PHE A 177 6.78 -12.08 11.41
C PHE A 177 8.17 -12.03 12.06
N THR A 178 8.78 -13.19 12.25
CA THR A 178 10.11 -13.35 12.85
C THR A 178 11.15 -13.78 11.82
N GLY A 179 12.38 -13.27 11.91
CA GLY A 179 13.48 -13.67 11.02
C GLY A 179 13.70 -12.81 9.78
N TYR A 180 12.97 -11.70 9.63
CA TYR A 180 13.27 -10.69 8.60
C TYR A 180 14.68 -10.11 8.80
N GLU A 181 15.32 -9.72 7.70
CA GLU A 181 16.70 -9.19 7.68
C GLU A 181 16.78 -7.80 8.31
N ARG A 182 15.93 -6.86 7.86
CA ARG A 182 15.79 -5.53 8.49
C ARG A 182 14.37 -4.99 8.41
N LEU A 183 13.96 -4.31 9.48
CA LEU A 183 12.83 -3.38 9.49
C LEU A 183 13.36 -1.96 9.28
N ILE A 184 12.94 -1.34 8.18
CA ILE A 184 13.33 -0.01 7.73
C ILE A 184 12.11 0.92 7.86
N MET A 185 12.26 1.96 8.68
CA MET A 185 11.19 2.88 9.06
C MET A 185 11.52 4.31 8.62
N ARG A 186 10.54 5.20 8.69
CA ARG A 186 10.74 6.62 8.37
C ARG A 186 11.47 7.34 9.49
N THR A 187 12.46 8.14 9.13
CA THR A 187 13.23 8.97 10.05
C THR A 187 12.87 10.44 9.86
N ALA A 188 13.37 11.32 10.74
CA ALA A 188 13.14 12.75 10.64
C ALA A 188 13.59 13.33 9.28
N GLU A 189 14.68 12.81 8.71
CA GLU A 189 15.26 13.27 7.44
C GLU A 189 14.35 12.98 6.25
N ASN A 190 13.65 11.84 6.26
CA ASN A 190 12.80 11.41 5.14
C ASN A 190 11.31 11.68 5.35
N LYS A 191 10.90 12.17 6.53
CA LYS A 191 9.50 12.42 6.91
C LYS A 191 8.71 13.33 5.96
N LYS A 192 9.40 14.23 5.24
CA LYS A 192 8.78 15.15 4.28
C LYS A 192 8.71 14.60 2.85
N GLN A 193 9.35 13.47 2.57
CA GLN A 193 9.30 12.82 1.26
C GLN A 193 7.98 12.08 1.07
N SER A 194 7.47 12.00 -0.16
CA SER A 194 6.35 11.11 -0.47
C SER A 194 6.71 9.65 -0.16
N ALA A 195 5.70 8.79 -0.01
CA ALA A 195 5.93 7.35 0.19
C ALA A 195 6.70 6.74 -0.98
N ALA A 196 6.30 7.09 -2.21
CA ALA A 196 6.95 6.62 -3.42
C ALA A 196 8.43 6.99 -3.48
N THR A 197 8.79 8.25 -3.20
CA THR A 197 10.19 8.71 -3.23
C THR A 197 11.00 8.02 -2.14
N TYR A 198 10.51 8.01 -0.90
CA TYR A 198 11.20 7.36 0.22
C TYR A 198 11.46 5.87 -0.06
N LYS A 199 10.44 5.11 -0.46
CA LYS A 199 10.58 3.68 -0.73
C LYS A 199 11.47 3.40 -1.93
N THR A 200 11.42 4.24 -2.97
CA THR A 200 12.39 4.17 -4.09
C THR A 200 13.83 4.35 -3.61
N THR A 201 14.09 5.32 -2.73
CA THR A 201 15.42 5.53 -2.15
C THR A 201 15.88 4.32 -1.32
N ILE A 202 15.02 3.72 -0.50
CA ILE A 202 15.37 2.52 0.26
C ILE A 202 15.71 1.36 -0.68
N ARG A 203 14.90 1.10 -1.71
CA ARG A 203 15.20 0.03 -2.67
C ARG A 203 16.53 0.24 -3.39
N LYS A 204 16.82 1.48 -3.77
CA LYS A 204 18.13 1.84 -4.34
C LYS A 204 19.27 1.52 -3.38
N GLN A 205 19.16 1.91 -2.11
CA GLN A 205 20.18 1.63 -1.09
C GLN A 205 20.41 0.13 -0.90
N LEU A 206 19.35 -0.68 -0.87
CA LEU A 206 19.46 -2.14 -0.79
C LEU A 206 20.25 -2.70 -1.99
N MET A 207 19.99 -2.21 -3.20
CA MET A 207 20.75 -2.65 -4.39
C MET A 207 22.20 -2.17 -4.37
N GLU A 208 22.48 -0.98 -3.84
CA GLU A 208 23.85 -0.47 -3.63
C GLU A 208 24.62 -1.27 -2.57
N GLU A 209 23.92 -1.91 -1.63
CA GLU A 209 24.45 -2.91 -0.71
C GLU A 209 24.65 -4.31 -1.36
N ASN A 210 24.43 -4.42 -2.68
CA ASN A 210 24.50 -5.62 -3.52
C ASN A 210 23.34 -6.61 -3.37
N TYR A 211 22.24 -6.25 -2.71
CA TYR A 211 21.05 -7.10 -2.69
C TYR A 211 20.38 -7.16 -4.06
N ARG A 212 19.96 -8.36 -4.47
CA ARG A 212 19.15 -8.63 -5.66
C ARG A 212 17.69 -8.71 -5.26
N ILE A 213 16.94 -7.65 -5.52
CA ILE A 213 15.51 -7.59 -5.16
C ILE A 213 14.71 -8.40 -6.20
N TRP A 214 14.26 -9.59 -5.82
CA TRP A 214 13.47 -10.46 -6.71
C TRP A 214 11.99 -10.09 -6.72
N GLY A 215 11.48 -9.69 -5.56
CA GLY A 215 10.07 -9.40 -5.37
C GLY A 215 9.84 -8.22 -4.42
N ASN A 216 8.77 -7.48 -4.69
CA ASN A 216 8.31 -6.36 -3.86
C ASN A 216 6.78 -6.40 -3.75
N VAL A 217 6.26 -6.48 -2.54
CA VAL A 217 4.83 -6.61 -2.23
C VAL A 217 4.38 -5.42 -1.39
N GLY A 218 3.27 -4.82 -1.77
CA GLY A 218 2.64 -3.75 -0.99
C GLY A 218 1.19 -3.53 -1.37
N ASP A 219 0.46 -2.87 -0.49
CA ASP A 219 -0.96 -2.55 -0.65
C ASP A 219 -1.19 -1.20 -1.34
N GLN A 220 -0.13 -0.42 -1.57
CA GLN A 220 -0.18 0.83 -2.31
C GLN A 220 0.71 0.80 -3.55
N TRP A 221 0.29 1.52 -4.59
CA TRP A 221 1.14 1.71 -5.76
C TRP A 221 2.44 2.46 -5.41
N SER A 222 2.43 3.30 -4.37
CA SER A 222 3.64 3.95 -3.85
C SER A 222 4.71 2.98 -3.34
N ASP A 223 4.34 1.73 -3.01
CA ASP A 223 5.27 0.74 -2.45
C ASP A 223 6.05 0.03 -3.55
N ILE A 224 5.40 -0.15 -4.69
CA ILE A 224 5.83 -1.06 -5.76
C ILE A 224 6.16 -0.36 -7.07
N GLN A 225 5.80 0.92 -7.23
CA GLN A 225 6.17 1.72 -8.41
C GLN A 225 7.43 2.56 -8.15
N GLY A 226 7.97 3.10 -9.25
CA GLY A 226 9.21 3.86 -9.28
C GLY A 226 10.39 3.00 -9.72
N GLU A 227 11.58 3.58 -9.67
CA GLU A 227 12.82 2.88 -9.99
C GLU A 227 13.15 1.83 -8.92
N TYR A 228 14.02 0.88 -9.25
CA TYR A 228 14.51 -0.15 -8.32
C TYR A 228 13.37 -0.98 -7.71
N SER A 229 12.27 -1.21 -8.43
CA SER A 229 11.09 -1.92 -7.91
C SER A 229 11.33 -3.40 -7.58
N GLY A 230 12.47 -3.95 -7.99
CA GLY A 230 12.74 -5.39 -8.03
C GLY A 230 12.31 -6.02 -9.35
N ASN A 231 12.65 -7.29 -9.54
CA ASN A 231 12.38 -8.02 -10.79
C ASN A 231 10.88 -8.20 -11.05
N ARG A 232 10.07 -8.36 -9.99
CA ARG A 232 8.61 -8.43 -10.09
C ARG A 232 7.95 -7.74 -8.91
N THR A 233 6.80 -7.12 -9.15
CA THR A 233 6.01 -6.46 -8.12
C THR A 233 4.62 -7.07 -8.00
N PHE A 234 4.07 -7.03 -6.79
CA PHE A 234 2.77 -7.60 -6.47
C PHE A 234 1.97 -6.60 -5.63
N LYS A 235 0.85 -6.13 -6.17
CA LYS A 235 -0.09 -5.23 -5.51
C LYS A 235 -1.16 -6.06 -4.82
N ILE A 236 -1.25 -6.00 -3.49
CA ILE A 236 -2.41 -6.54 -2.77
C ILE A 236 -3.50 -5.46 -2.64
N PRO A 237 -4.80 -5.82 -2.51
CA PRO A 237 -5.86 -4.83 -2.50
C PRO A 237 -5.84 -3.96 -1.23
N ASN A 238 -6.19 -2.68 -1.36
CA ASN A 238 -6.56 -1.85 -0.22
C ASN A 238 -7.52 -0.74 -0.63
N PRO A 239 -8.84 -0.93 -0.41
CA PRO A 239 -9.85 0.09 -0.71
C PRO A 239 -10.09 1.10 0.40
N MET A 240 -9.41 1.00 1.55
CA MET A 240 -9.68 1.82 2.73
C MET A 240 -8.96 3.18 2.70
N TYR A 241 -7.82 3.28 2.02
CA TYR A 241 -7.10 4.55 1.85
C TYR A 241 -6.19 4.55 0.63
N PHE A 242 -5.69 5.74 0.29
CA PHE A 242 -4.72 5.97 -0.76
C PHE A 242 -3.49 6.68 -0.22
N VAL A 243 -2.31 6.19 -0.57
CA VAL A 243 -1.03 6.85 -0.29
C VAL A 243 -0.43 7.37 -1.61
N PRO A 244 -0.23 8.69 -1.75
CA PRO A 244 0.35 9.29 -2.95
C PRO A 244 1.87 9.09 -3.10
#